data_AF-A0A5N6M6U1-F1
#
_entry.id   AF-A0A5N6M6U1-F1
#
_cell.length_a   1.000
_cell.length_b   1.000
_cell.length_c   1.000
_cell.angle_alpha   90.00
_cell.angle_beta   90.00
_cell.angle_gamma   90.00
#
_symmetry.space_group_name_H-M   'P 1'
#
loop_
_entity.id
_entity.type
_entity.pdbx_description
1 polymer ?
#
loop_
_entity_poly.entity_id
_entity_poly.type
_entity_poly.pdbx_seq_one_letter_code
_entity_poly.pdbx_strand_id
1 'polypeptide(L)'
;MEYKVKDAPLADFGRLELELAEVEMPGLMSCWSEFRPSQPFKSGRITGSLHMTIQAGVLIEAFTAMGVEVRWCSCNIFSTQDHAAAVIAHDFAAVFAWKGETLQEYRWCTERVLDLGPDGGPDLIVDDGGDAALWIHEGVKAEEEFEKTGKLPDPASTDNAEFQIVLSIIKEGLQINPKKYHKMEERLVGVSKETTTGVKRLYQMQANGIRAMKCSFVESER
;
A
#
# COMPACT_ATOMS: atom_id res chain seq x y z
N MET A 1 13.09 2.61 11.79
CA MET A 1 11.96 2.73 10.86
C MET A 1 10.68 2.43 11.64
N GLU A 2 9.55 3.07 11.35
CA GLU A 2 8.28 2.70 11.99
C GLU A 2 7.81 1.34 11.46
N TYR A 3 7.32 0.47 12.34
CA TYR A 3 6.68 -0.78 11.94
C TYR A 3 5.71 -1.27 13.02
N LYS A 4 4.77 -2.12 12.63
CA LYS A 4 3.95 -2.94 13.52
C LYS A 4 3.78 -4.31 12.90
N VAL A 5 4.44 -5.29 13.52
CA VAL A 5 4.42 -6.71 13.14
C VAL A 5 4.12 -7.54 14.38
N LYS A 6 3.77 -8.81 14.20
CA LYS A 6 3.39 -9.68 15.32
C LYS A 6 4.55 -9.98 16.27
N ASP A 7 5.70 -10.36 15.73
CA ASP A 7 6.83 -10.88 16.49
C ASP A 7 8.15 -10.60 15.76
N ALA A 8 8.84 -9.53 16.16
CA ALA A 8 10.10 -9.09 15.53
C ALA A 8 11.25 -10.12 15.62
N PRO A 9 11.42 -10.89 16.72
CA PRO A 9 12.35 -12.02 16.79
C PRO A 9 12.27 -13.06 15.66
N LEU A 10 11.19 -13.11 14.88
CA LEU A 10 11.09 -14.02 13.73
C LEU A 10 11.95 -13.60 12.52
N ALA A 11 12.63 -12.46 12.57
CA ALA A 11 13.43 -11.92 11.47
C ALA A 11 14.51 -12.90 10.97
N ASP A 12 15.23 -13.57 11.86
CA ASP A 12 16.27 -14.53 11.49
C ASP A 12 15.69 -15.71 10.68
N PHE A 13 14.52 -16.21 11.08
CA PHE A 13 13.82 -17.26 10.33
C PHE A 13 13.31 -16.72 8.98
N GLY A 14 12.76 -15.50 8.97
CA GLY A 14 12.34 -14.85 7.74
C GLY A 14 13.48 -14.67 6.74
N ARG A 15 14.70 -14.37 7.22
CA ARG A 15 15.89 -14.25 6.38
C ARG A 15 16.28 -15.56 5.71
N LEU A 16 16.26 -16.67 6.46
CA LEU A 16 16.52 -18.00 5.90
C LEU A 16 15.53 -18.35 4.77
N GLU A 17 14.25 -18.07 4.94
CA GLU A 17 13.26 -18.36 3.89
C GLU A 17 13.35 -17.40 2.71
N LEU A 18 13.75 -16.15 2.94
CA LEU A 18 13.91 -15.16 1.87
C LEU A 18 15.09 -15.51 0.96
N GLU A 19 16.22 -15.96 1.52
CA GLU A 19 17.36 -16.48 0.75
C GLU A 19 16.98 -17.67 -0.13
N LEU A 20 16.13 -18.56 0.36
CA LEU A 20 15.60 -19.68 -0.44
C LEU A 20 14.68 -19.19 -1.56
N ALA A 21 13.83 -18.20 -1.27
CA ALA A 21 12.90 -17.67 -2.25
C ALA A 21 13.58 -16.89 -3.38
N GLU A 22 14.71 -16.21 -3.12
CA GLU A 22 15.51 -15.57 -4.16
C GLU A 22 15.94 -16.54 -5.27
N VAL A 23 16.33 -17.77 -4.88
CA VAL A 23 16.72 -18.83 -5.83
C VAL A 23 15.55 -19.24 -6.71
N GLU A 24 14.34 -19.30 -6.14
CA GLU A 24 13.10 -19.68 -6.83
C GLU A 24 12.42 -18.51 -7.58
N MET A 25 13.00 -17.30 -7.53
CA MET A 25 12.47 -16.10 -8.21
C MET A 25 13.45 -15.55 -9.27
N PRO A 26 13.92 -16.36 -10.24
CA PRO A 26 14.98 -15.95 -11.18
C PRO A 26 14.59 -14.75 -12.06
N GLY A 27 13.30 -14.58 -12.36
CA GLY A 27 12.81 -13.43 -13.12
C GLY A 27 13.05 -12.11 -12.38
N LEU A 28 12.70 -12.05 -11.09
CA LEU A 28 12.93 -10.88 -10.25
C LEU A 28 14.44 -10.63 -10.06
N MET A 29 15.22 -11.67 -9.80
CA MET A 29 16.67 -11.55 -9.63
C MET A 29 17.38 -11.10 -10.91
N SER A 30 16.86 -11.49 -12.09
CA SER A 30 17.34 -10.99 -13.38
C SER A 30 17.03 -9.50 -13.56
N CYS A 31 15.77 -9.08 -13.32
CA CYS A 31 15.40 -7.67 -13.38
C CYS A 31 16.23 -6.83 -12.41
N TRP A 32 16.44 -7.32 -11.19
CA TRP A 32 17.30 -6.67 -10.21
C TRP A 32 18.73 -6.54 -10.73
N SER A 33 19.33 -7.60 -11.25
CA SER A 33 20.70 -7.57 -11.79
C SER A 33 20.86 -6.57 -12.93
N GLU A 34 19.84 -6.44 -13.79
CA GLU A 34 19.82 -5.51 -14.93
C GLU A 34 19.63 -4.05 -14.50
N PHE A 35 18.69 -3.76 -13.61
CA PHE A 35 18.29 -2.39 -13.27
C PHE A 35 18.95 -1.82 -12.01
N ARG A 36 19.57 -2.66 -11.16
CA ARG A 36 20.29 -2.18 -9.98
C ARG A 36 21.40 -1.19 -10.32
N PRO A 37 22.23 -1.34 -11.37
CA PRO A 37 23.28 -0.35 -11.65
C PRO A 37 22.74 1.04 -12.02
N SER A 38 21.58 1.10 -12.70
CA SER A 38 20.98 2.36 -13.13
C SER A 38 20.10 3.03 -12.07
N GLN A 39 19.65 2.27 -11.05
CA GLN A 39 18.81 2.75 -9.94
C GLN A 39 17.63 3.61 -10.44
N PRO A 40 16.75 3.07 -11.31
CA PRO A 40 15.75 3.86 -12.03
C PRO A 40 14.73 4.56 -11.11
N PHE A 41 14.57 4.04 -9.88
CA PHE A 41 13.63 4.54 -8.89
C PHE A 41 14.30 5.26 -7.72
N LYS A 42 15.58 5.65 -7.86
CA LYS A 42 16.35 6.27 -6.79
C LYS A 42 15.61 7.44 -6.15
N SER A 43 15.53 7.43 -4.81
CA SER A 43 14.82 8.43 -4.00
C SER A 43 13.30 8.48 -4.21
N GLY A 44 12.72 7.51 -4.93
CA GLY A 44 11.27 7.35 -5.03
C GLY A 44 10.69 6.74 -3.75
N ARG A 45 9.41 7.00 -3.51
CA ARG A 45 8.65 6.47 -2.38
C ARG A 45 7.55 5.54 -2.86
N ILE A 46 7.65 4.25 -2.52
CA ILE A 46 6.67 3.21 -2.89
C ILE A 46 5.84 2.80 -1.67
N THR A 47 4.52 2.82 -1.83
CA THR A 47 3.59 2.16 -0.90
C THR A 47 3.08 0.87 -1.51
N GLY A 48 3.26 -0.24 -0.81
CA GLY A 48 2.72 -1.55 -1.20
C GLY A 48 1.53 -1.97 -0.35
N SER A 49 0.52 -2.53 -1.01
CA SER A 49 -0.63 -3.21 -0.43
C SER A 49 -0.83 -4.54 -1.19
N LEU A 50 0.14 -5.44 -1.05
CA LEU A 50 0.09 -6.83 -1.53
C LEU A 50 0.10 -7.77 -0.33
N HIS A 51 -0.18 -9.06 -0.53
CA HIS A 51 0.02 -10.06 0.53
C HIS A 51 1.44 -9.97 1.11
N MET A 52 1.57 -9.81 2.44
CA MET A 52 2.88 -9.73 3.09
C MET A 52 3.48 -11.12 3.32
N THR A 53 3.99 -11.71 2.23
CA THR A 53 4.62 -13.05 2.19
C THR A 53 6.14 -12.96 1.97
N ILE A 54 6.82 -14.09 2.00
CA ILE A 54 8.24 -14.20 1.63
C ILE A 54 8.48 -13.71 0.20
N GLN A 55 7.61 -14.05 -0.76
CA GLN A 55 7.76 -13.62 -2.16
C GLN A 55 7.63 -12.10 -2.29
N ALA A 56 6.69 -11.48 -1.56
CA ALA A 56 6.61 -10.03 -1.48
C ALA A 56 7.83 -9.44 -0.78
N GLY A 57 8.40 -10.14 0.20
CA GLY A 57 9.66 -9.77 0.83
C GLY A 57 10.82 -9.62 -0.15
N VAL A 58 11.01 -10.59 -1.07
CA VAL A 58 12.05 -10.50 -2.12
C VAL A 58 11.82 -9.29 -3.03
N LEU A 59 10.57 -8.99 -3.37
CA LEU A 59 10.21 -7.80 -4.16
C LEU A 59 10.55 -6.50 -3.43
N ILE A 60 10.24 -6.41 -2.13
CA ILE A 60 10.55 -5.24 -1.29
C ILE A 60 12.07 -5.05 -1.17
N GLU A 61 12.81 -6.13 -0.92
CA GLU A 61 14.27 -6.11 -0.86
C GLU A 61 14.86 -5.60 -2.19
N ALA A 62 14.35 -6.06 -3.33
CA ALA A 62 14.78 -5.57 -4.64
C ALA A 62 14.52 -4.06 -4.82
N PHE A 63 13.36 -3.54 -4.40
CA PHE A 63 13.07 -2.10 -4.45
C PHE A 63 14.01 -1.28 -3.56
N THR A 64 14.21 -1.69 -2.32
CA THR A 64 15.09 -0.97 -1.38
C THR A 64 16.54 -0.98 -1.84
N ALA A 65 17.01 -2.09 -2.42
CA ALA A 65 18.33 -2.19 -3.06
C ALA A 65 18.48 -1.29 -4.31
N MET A 66 17.38 -0.78 -4.86
CA MET A 66 17.33 0.25 -5.91
C MET A 66 17.19 1.68 -5.37
N GLY A 67 17.40 1.88 -4.07
CA GLY A 67 17.42 3.20 -3.43
C GLY A 67 16.04 3.81 -3.23
N VAL A 68 15.01 2.97 -3.19
CA VAL A 68 13.61 3.35 -2.98
C VAL A 68 13.27 3.30 -1.49
N GLU A 69 12.55 4.29 -1.00
CA GLU A 69 11.89 4.22 0.31
C GLU A 69 10.59 3.43 0.17
N VAL A 70 10.46 2.35 0.93
CA VAL A 70 9.29 1.45 0.84
C VAL A 70 8.53 1.44 2.16
N ARG A 71 7.20 1.53 2.06
CA ARG A 71 6.27 1.20 3.14
C ARG A 71 5.32 0.11 2.64
N TRP A 72 4.98 -0.85 3.50
CA TRP A 72 4.15 -1.99 3.12
C TRP A 72 3.06 -2.31 4.16
N CYS A 73 1.87 -2.66 3.67
CA CYS A 73 0.84 -3.36 4.44
C CYS A 73 0.36 -4.58 3.66
N SER A 74 -0.33 -5.48 4.36
CA SER A 74 -0.97 -6.62 3.70
C SER A 74 -2.27 -6.20 3.03
N CYS A 75 -2.70 -6.85 1.94
CA CYS A 75 -4.02 -6.64 1.34
C CYS A 75 -5.10 -7.58 1.91
N ASN A 76 -4.73 -8.51 2.81
CA ASN A 76 -5.67 -9.45 3.43
C ASN A 76 -5.24 -9.86 4.85
N ILE A 77 -6.21 -9.81 5.77
CA ILE A 77 -6.04 -10.03 7.21
C ILE A 77 -5.42 -11.39 7.61
N PHE A 78 -5.45 -12.40 6.74
CA PHE A 78 -4.90 -13.73 7.03
C PHE A 78 -3.69 -14.10 6.18
N SER A 79 -3.32 -13.27 5.21
CA SER A 79 -2.30 -13.61 4.22
C SER A 79 -0.87 -13.39 4.70
N THR A 80 -0.67 -12.54 5.70
CA THR A 80 0.66 -12.22 6.21
C THR A 80 1.37 -13.48 6.73
N GLN A 81 2.62 -13.64 6.33
CA GLN A 81 3.58 -14.54 6.93
C GLN A 81 4.40 -13.72 7.95
N ASP A 82 4.19 -13.97 9.25
CA ASP A 82 4.71 -13.10 10.31
C ASP A 82 6.25 -12.99 10.32
N HIS A 83 6.96 -14.05 9.93
CA HIS A 83 8.42 -14.07 9.79
C HIS A 83 8.90 -13.25 8.57
N ALA A 84 8.14 -13.26 7.46
CA ALA A 84 8.40 -12.38 6.33
C ALA A 84 8.21 -10.91 6.71
N ALA A 85 7.11 -10.59 7.41
CA ALA A 85 6.87 -9.24 7.92
C ALA A 85 7.99 -8.78 8.86
N ALA A 86 8.46 -9.66 9.76
CA ALA A 86 9.52 -9.37 10.71
C ALA A 86 10.86 -9.04 10.04
N VAL A 87 11.32 -9.87 9.10
CA VAL A 87 12.60 -9.61 8.40
C VAL A 87 12.54 -8.33 7.57
N ILE A 88 11.41 -8.07 6.89
CA ILE A 88 11.25 -6.86 6.09
C ILE A 88 11.21 -5.61 6.98
N ALA A 89 10.52 -5.67 8.12
CA ALA A 89 10.47 -4.58 9.09
C ALA A 89 11.84 -4.28 9.73
N HIS A 90 12.65 -5.32 9.95
CA HIS A 90 13.96 -5.19 10.58
C HIS A 90 14.98 -4.54 9.65
N ASP A 91 15.04 -5.00 8.39
CA ASP A 91 16.18 -4.72 7.51
C ASP A 91 15.87 -3.77 6.34
N PHE A 92 14.61 -3.69 5.88
CA PHE A 92 14.32 -3.14 4.54
C PHE A 92 13.31 -1.99 4.51
N ALA A 93 12.14 -2.15 5.13
CA ALA A 93 11.00 -1.27 4.88
C ALA A 93 10.10 -1.09 6.11
N ALA A 94 9.25 -0.05 6.11
CA ALA A 94 8.24 0.12 7.14
C ALA A 94 7.10 -0.87 6.88
N VAL A 95 6.83 -1.78 7.81
CA VAL A 95 5.79 -2.82 7.63
C VAL A 95 4.72 -2.67 8.68
N PHE A 96 3.47 -2.61 8.25
CA PHE A 96 2.27 -2.64 9.09
C PHE A 96 1.43 -3.84 8.66
N ALA A 97 1.77 -5.01 9.17
CA ALA A 97 1.11 -6.26 8.79
C ALA A 97 1.34 -7.36 9.84
N TRP A 98 0.29 -8.11 10.17
CA TRP A 98 0.40 -9.37 10.90
C TRP A 98 -0.71 -10.34 10.50
N LYS A 99 -0.51 -11.62 10.76
CA LYS A 99 -1.53 -12.63 10.49
C LYS A 99 -2.63 -12.59 11.56
N GLY A 100 -3.87 -12.51 11.11
CA GLY A 100 -5.05 -12.50 11.98
C GLY A 100 -5.46 -11.10 12.45
N GLU A 101 -5.24 -10.08 11.62
CA GLU A 101 -5.74 -8.73 11.86
C GLU A 101 -7.28 -8.71 11.97
N THR A 102 -7.79 -7.81 12.81
CA THR A 102 -9.19 -7.35 12.72
C THR A 102 -9.36 -6.39 11.54
N LEU A 103 -10.60 -6.16 11.10
CA LEU A 103 -10.86 -5.18 10.04
C LEU A 103 -10.45 -3.75 10.44
N GLN A 104 -10.58 -3.38 11.72
CA GLN A 104 -10.07 -2.08 12.18
C GLN A 104 -8.56 -1.97 12.05
N GLU A 105 -7.83 -3.02 12.45
CA GLU A 105 -6.37 -3.06 12.36
C GLU A 105 -5.91 -3.05 10.90
N TYR A 106 -6.58 -3.79 10.02
CA TYR A 106 -6.32 -3.80 8.59
C TYR A 106 -6.43 -2.40 7.97
N ARG A 107 -7.53 -1.68 8.23
CA ARG A 107 -7.71 -0.32 7.73
C ARG A 107 -6.74 0.68 8.35
N TRP A 108 -6.37 0.48 9.62
CA TRP A 108 -5.31 1.26 10.25
C TRP A 108 -3.95 1.01 9.58
N CYS A 109 -3.61 -0.23 9.23
CA CYS A 109 -2.39 -0.56 8.49
C CYS A 109 -2.37 0.12 7.12
N THR A 110 -3.49 0.11 6.39
CA THR A 110 -3.63 0.83 5.10
C THR A 110 -3.38 2.33 5.27
N GLU A 111 -3.94 2.94 6.32
CA GLU A 111 -3.74 4.37 6.57
C GLU A 111 -2.27 4.69 6.95
N ARG A 112 -1.61 3.84 7.74
CA ARG A 112 -0.20 4.00 8.14
C ARG A 112 0.78 3.83 6.99
N VAL A 113 0.48 2.97 6.03
CA VAL A 113 1.35 2.75 4.87
C VAL A 113 1.28 3.91 3.88
N LEU A 114 0.13 4.60 3.81
CA LEU A 114 -0.05 5.81 3.01
C LEU A 114 0.48 7.07 3.69
N ASP A 115 0.69 7.05 4.99
CA ASP A 115 1.22 8.17 5.77
C ASP A 115 2.76 8.18 5.75
N LEU A 116 3.34 8.89 4.78
CA LEU A 116 4.79 9.06 4.63
C LEU A 116 5.35 10.28 5.37
N GLY A 117 4.56 10.90 6.24
CA GLY A 117 4.97 12.06 7.02
C GLY A 117 4.95 13.38 6.23
N PRO A 118 5.69 14.42 6.69
CA PRO A 118 5.52 15.80 6.24
C PRO A 118 5.92 16.05 4.79
N ASP A 119 6.88 15.27 4.27
CA ASP A 119 7.34 15.38 2.87
C ASP A 119 6.31 14.80 1.87
N GLY A 120 5.28 14.13 2.38
CA GLY A 120 4.24 13.50 1.57
C GLY A 120 4.72 12.28 0.79
N GLY A 121 3.80 11.74 -0.01
CA GLY A 121 3.95 10.48 -0.74
C GLY A 121 2.62 9.71 -0.69
N PRO A 122 2.52 8.56 -1.37
CA PRO A 122 3.57 7.90 -2.16
C PRO A 122 3.76 8.47 -3.57
N ASP A 123 4.91 8.20 -4.19
CA ASP A 123 5.15 8.47 -5.62
C ASP A 123 4.56 7.35 -6.49
N LEU A 124 4.58 6.11 -6.00
CA LEU A 124 4.04 4.93 -6.69
C LEU A 124 3.32 4.02 -5.70
N ILE A 125 2.26 3.35 -6.16
CA ILE A 125 1.54 2.34 -5.38
C ILE A 125 1.61 0.99 -6.09
N VAL A 126 1.91 -0.07 -5.35
CA VAL A 126 1.78 -1.46 -5.78
C VAL A 126 0.61 -2.08 -5.02
N ASP A 127 -0.48 -2.41 -5.69
CA ASP A 127 -1.76 -2.71 -5.04
C ASP A 127 -2.32 -4.07 -5.51
N ASP A 128 -2.85 -4.85 -4.57
CA ASP A 128 -3.70 -6.03 -4.77
C ASP A 128 -5.07 -5.85 -4.08
N GLY A 129 -6.16 -6.10 -4.81
CA GLY A 129 -7.54 -5.80 -4.37
C GLY A 129 -8.04 -4.38 -4.66
N GLY A 130 -7.22 -3.34 -4.47
CA GLY A 130 -7.48 -1.96 -4.92
C GLY A 130 -7.78 -1.01 -3.77
N ASP A 131 -7.45 -1.44 -2.55
CA ASP A 131 -7.89 -0.79 -1.34
C ASP A 131 -7.07 0.47 -1.04
N ALA A 132 -5.77 0.47 -1.36
CA ALA A 132 -4.93 1.67 -1.21
C ALA A 132 -5.32 2.76 -2.23
N ALA A 133 -5.56 2.38 -3.49
CA ALA A 133 -6.03 3.30 -4.52
C ALA A 133 -7.44 3.86 -4.18
N LEU A 134 -8.36 3.00 -3.74
CA LEU A 134 -9.69 3.40 -3.30
C LEU A 134 -9.62 4.36 -2.11
N TRP A 135 -8.71 4.10 -1.16
CA TRP A 135 -8.54 4.93 0.03
C TRP A 135 -8.21 6.38 -0.31
N ILE A 136 -7.21 6.60 -1.18
CA ILE A 136 -6.86 7.96 -1.62
C ILE A 136 -8.05 8.62 -2.31
N HIS A 137 -8.74 7.88 -3.16
CA HIS A 137 -9.87 8.43 -3.91
C HIS A 137 -11.05 8.86 -3.02
N GLU A 138 -11.45 8.01 -2.08
CA GLU A 138 -12.51 8.35 -1.11
C GLU A 138 -12.06 9.48 -0.15
N GLY A 139 -10.77 9.54 0.17
CA GLY A 139 -10.17 10.64 0.91
C GLY A 139 -10.28 11.98 0.18
N VAL A 140 -9.93 12.03 -1.11
CA VAL A 140 -10.05 13.24 -1.95
C VAL A 140 -11.51 13.70 -2.04
N LYS A 141 -12.45 12.79 -2.30
CA LYS A 141 -13.89 13.09 -2.31
C LYS A 141 -14.35 13.73 -0.99
N ALA A 142 -13.92 13.16 0.13
CA ALA A 142 -14.27 13.67 1.45
C ALA A 142 -13.64 15.05 1.72
N GLU A 143 -12.40 15.28 1.29
CA GLU A 143 -11.74 16.58 1.38
C GLU A 143 -12.44 17.66 0.53
N GLU A 144 -12.86 17.33 -0.69
CA GLU A 144 -13.60 18.26 -1.55
C GLU A 144 -14.96 18.64 -0.98
N GLU A 145 -15.71 17.66 -0.45
CA GLU A 145 -17.01 17.92 0.18
C GLU A 145 -16.82 18.76 1.45
N PHE A 146 -15.83 18.42 2.27
CA PHE A 146 -15.51 19.19 3.47
C PHE A 146 -15.11 20.63 3.16
N GLU A 147 -14.35 20.88 2.09
CA GLU A 147 -13.99 22.23 1.65
C GLU A 147 -15.20 23.03 1.17
N LYS A 148 -16.14 22.40 0.47
CA LYS A 148 -17.34 23.07 -0.08
C LYS A 148 -18.40 23.35 0.98
N THR A 149 -18.62 22.42 1.91
CA THR A 149 -19.79 22.45 2.81
C THR A 149 -19.44 22.44 4.28
N GLY A 150 -18.18 22.18 4.65
CA GLY A 150 -17.75 21.95 6.04
C GLY A 150 -18.24 20.60 6.61
N LYS A 151 -18.88 19.76 5.80
CA LYS A 151 -19.48 18.50 6.25
C LYS A 151 -18.43 17.39 6.34
N LEU A 152 -18.37 16.73 7.48
CA LEU A 152 -17.53 15.55 7.67
C LEU A 152 -18.24 14.29 7.16
N PRO A 153 -17.48 13.26 6.72
CA PRO A 153 -18.03 11.95 6.42
C PRO A 153 -18.79 11.36 7.61
N ASP A 154 -19.89 10.66 7.32
CA ASP A 154 -20.71 10.01 8.34
C ASP A 154 -20.65 8.48 8.16
N PRO A 155 -20.01 7.74 9.07
CA PRO A 155 -20.01 6.28 9.06
C PRO A 155 -21.43 5.69 9.01
N ALA A 156 -22.45 6.35 9.57
CA ALA A 156 -23.83 5.86 9.53
C ALA A 156 -24.48 5.97 8.13
N SER A 157 -23.80 6.56 7.14
CA SER A 157 -24.30 6.68 5.76
C SER A 157 -24.23 5.38 4.94
N THR A 158 -23.64 4.31 5.50
CA THR A 158 -23.48 3.02 4.84
C THR A 158 -23.77 1.87 5.79
N ASP A 159 -24.36 0.79 5.27
CA ASP A 159 -24.56 -0.46 6.01
C ASP A 159 -23.34 -1.40 5.93
N ASN A 160 -22.33 -1.05 5.13
CA ASN A 160 -21.10 -1.85 5.00
C ASN A 160 -20.17 -1.58 6.19
N ALA A 161 -20.08 -2.53 7.12
CA ALA A 161 -19.27 -2.42 8.33
C ALA A 161 -17.80 -2.05 8.09
N GLU A 162 -17.21 -2.51 6.98
CA GLU A 162 -15.83 -2.16 6.63
C GLU A 162 -15.72 -0.72 6.12
N PHE A 163 -16.67 -0.28 5.29
CA PHE A 163 -16.70 1.08 4.80
C PHE A 163 -17.02 2.10 5.91
N GLN A 164 -17.77 1.70 6.94
CA GLN A 164 -17.94 2.51 8.16
C GLN A 164 -16.59 2.83 8.83
N ILE A 165 -15.67 1.86 8.89
CA ILE A 165 -14.32 2.04 9.44
C ILE A 165 -13.53 3.03 8.57
N VAL A 166 -13.58 2.88 7.24
CA VAL A 166 -12.92 3.80 6.29
C VAL A 166 -13.40 5.23 6.51
N LEU A 167 -14.73 5.46 6.52
CA LEU A 167 -15.30 6.79 6.73
C LEU A 167 -14.94 7.38 8.09
N SER A 168 -14.84 6.55 9.13
CA SER A 168 -14.42 6.97 10.47
C SER A 168 -12.97 7.49 10.47
N ILE A 169 -12.05 6.75 9.85
CA ILE A 169 -10.64 7.13 9.78
C ILE A 169 -10.46 8.39 8.91
N ILE A 170 -11.16 8.50 7.79
CA ILE A 170 -11.13 9.72 6.96
C ILE A 170 -11.66 10.92 7.74
N LYS A 171 -12.79 10.76 8.45
CA LYS A 171 -13.37 11.81 9.30
C LYS A 171 -12.39 12.32 10.36
N GLU A 172 -11.67 11.42 11.02
CA GLU A 172 -10.64 11.79 12.00
C GLU A 172 -9.46 12.49 11.32
N GLY A 173 -8.97 11.95 10.19
CA GLY A 173 -7.87 12.53 9.42
C GLY A 173 -8.16 13.94 8.91
N LEU A 174 -9.39 14.22 8.46
CA LEU A 174 -9.81 15.56 8.01
C LEU A 174 -9.69 16.64 9.08
N GLN A 175 -9.86 16.28 10.36
CA GLN A 175 -9.74 17.23 11.47
C GLN A 175 -8.28 17.62 11.74
N ILE A 176 -7.33 16.76 11.34
CA ILE A 176 -5.89 16.97 11.54
C ILE A 176 -5.28 17.64 10.31
N ASN A 177 -5.57 17.12 9.11
CA ASN A 177 -5.04 17.62 7.85
C ASN A 177 -6.09 17.45 6.73
N PRO A 178 -6.89 18.50 6.44
CA PRO A 178 -7.98 18.45 5.46
C PRO A 178 -7.51 18.48 3.99
N LYS A 179 -6.20 18.37 3.74
CA LYS A 179 -5.58 18.34 2.40
C LYS A 179 -4.55 17.21 2.29
N LYS A 180 -4.64 16.20 3.14
CA LYS A 180 -3.76 15.03 3.16
C LYS A 180 -3.84 14.31 1.81
N TYR A 181 -5.05 13.92 1.39
CA TYR A 181 -5.27 13.06 0.24
C TYR A 181 -5.11 13.79 -1.10
N HIS A 182 -5.48 15.08 -1.19
CA HIS A 182 -5.16 15.89 -2.38
C HIS A 182 -3.65 15.95 -2.65
N LYS A 183 -2.83 16.18 -1.62
CA LYS A 183 -1.37 16.17 -1.77
C LYS A 183 -0.82 14.81 -2.18
N MET A 184 -1.43 13.73 -1.70
CA MET A 184 -1.09 12.36 -2.13
C MET A 184 -1.42 12.17 -3.61
N GLU A 185 -2.65 12.50 -4.03
CA GLU A 185 -3.09 12.37 -5.42
C GLU A 185 -2.23 13.20 -6.38
N GLU A 186 -1.89 14.45 -6.03
CA GLU A 186 -1.07 15.34 -6.86
C GLU A 186 0.36 14.81 -7.06
N ARG A 187 0.90 14.12 -6.05
CA ARG A 187 2.25 13.56 -6.08
C ARG A 187 2.30 12.18 -6.76
N LEU A 188 1.22 11.41 -6.66
CA LEU A 188 1.15 10.04 -7.14
C LEU A 188 1.39 9.97 -8.66
N VAL A 189 2.49 9.33 -9.05
CA VAL A 189 2.84 9.09 -10.46
C VAL A 189 1.94 8.01 -11.03
N GLY A 190 1.63 6.96 -10.26
CA GLY A 190 0.71 5.93 -10.68
C GLY A 190 0.57 4.71 -9.76
N VAL A 191 -0.35 3.83 -10.13
CA VAL A 191 -0.67 2.58 -9.42
C VAL A 191 -0.44 1.37 -10.34
N SER A 192 0.24 0.34 -9.85
CA SER A 192 0.27 -0.98 -10.49
C SER A 192 -0.71 -1.93 -9.79
N LYS A 193 -1.53 -2.62 -10.58
CA LYS A 193 -2.61 -3.48 -10.06
C LYS A 193 -2.38 -4.94 -10.35
N GLU A 194 -2.32 -5.77 -9.30
CA GLU A 194 -2.07 -7.21 -9.42
C GLU A 194 -3.30 -7.99 -9.87
N THR A 195 -4.48 -7.79 -9.25
CA THR A 195 -5.63 -8.68 -9.47
C THR A 195 -6.74 -8.12 -10.34
N THR A 196 -7.41 -8.99 -11.10
CA THR A 196 -8.61 -8.71 -11.93
C THR A 196 -9.71 -7.95 -11.19
N THR A 197 -10.00 -8.28 -9.93
CA THR A 197 -10.99 -7.55 -9.12
C THR A 197 -10.61 -6.08 -8.97
N GLY A 198 -9.34 -5.83 -8.73
CA GLY A 198 -8.76 -4.51 -8.66
C GLY A 198 -8.77 -3.77 -9.99
N VAL A 199 -8.43 -4.46 -11.08
CA VAL A 199 -8.46 -3.92 -12.44
C VAL A 199 -9.88 -3.45 -12.79
N LYS A 200 -10.89 -4.27 -12.48
CA LYS A 200 -12.30 -3.93 -12.68
C LYS A 200 -12.72 -2.67 -11.91
N ARG A 201 -12.27 -2.52 -10.67
CA ARG A 201 -12.53 -1.30 -9.87
C ARG A 201 -11.93 -0.06 -10.55
N LEU A 202 -10.70 -0.14 -11.05
CA LEU A 202 -10.06 0.95 -11.78
C LEU A 202 -10.80 1.30 -13.07
N TYR A 203 -11.27 0.30 -13.84
CA TYR A 203 -12.11 0.56 -15.02
C TYR A 203 -13.43 1.22 -14.68
N GLN A 204 -14.08 0.83 -13.57
CA GLN A 204 -15.30 1.50 -13.10
C GLN A 204 -15.03 2.96 -12.72
N MET A 205 -13.91 3.25 -12.06
CA MET A 205 -13.50 4.62 -11.76
C MET A 205 -13.28 5.42 -13.04
N GLN A 206 -12.53 4.88 -14.00
CA GLN A 206 -12.28 5.54 -15.28
C GLN A 206 -13.59 5.80 -16.06
N ALA A 207 -14.51 4.83 -16.10
CA ALA A 207 -15.80 4.96 -16.78
C ALA A 207 -16.70 6.03 -16.15
N ASN A 208 -16.63 6.22 -14.83
CA ASN A 208 -17.41 7.21 -14.10
C ASN A 208 -16.82 8.62 -14.12
N GLY A 209 -15.74 8.85 -14.89
CA GLY A 209 -15.08 10.15 -14.97
C GLY A 209 -14.38 10.58 -13.68
N ILE A 210 -14.19 9.63 -12.74
CA ILE A 210 -13.33 9.84 -11.58
C ILE A 210 -11.91 10.06 -12.10
N ARG A 211 -11.26 11.13 -11.63
CA ARG A 211 -9.94 11.55 -12.09
C ARG A 211 -8.97 10.35 -12.06
N ALA A 212 -8.52 9.96 -13.25
CA ALA A 212 -7.73 8.75 -13.39
C ALA A 212 -6.31 8.98 -12.85
N MET A 213 -5.96 8.30 -11.75
CA MET A 213 -4.55 8.04 -11.44
C MET A 213 -3.96 7.30 -12.65
N LYS A 214 -2.73 7.63 -13.07
CA LYS A 214 -2.09 6.84 -14.14
C LYS A 214 -1.93 5.41 -13.65
N CYS A 215 -2.57 4.46 -14.29
CA CYS A 215 -2.55 3.06 -13.87
C CYS A 215 -1.80 2.21 -14.89
N SER A 216 -1.02 1.27 -14.40
CA SER A 216 -0.46 0.18 -15.20
C SER A 216 -1.02 -1.14 -14.68
N PHE A 217 -1.63 -1.92 -15.56
CA PHE A 217 -2.26 -3.18 -15.21
C PHE A 217 -1.22 -4.30 -15.31
N VAL A 218 -0.97 -5.01 -14.21
CA VAL A 218 -0.09 -6.18 -14.21
C VAL A 218 -0.87 -7.41 -14.68
N GLU A 219 -2.13 -7.54 -14.26
CA GLU A 219 -3.08 -8.50 -14.80
C GLU A 219 -4.06 -7.82 -15.76
N SER A 220 -4.27 -8.41 -16.94
CA SER A 220 -5.28 -7.96 -17.90
C SER A 220 -6.63 -8.62 -17.61
N GLU A 221 -7.75 -7.92 -17.80
CA GLU A 221 -9.06 -8.58 -17.92
C GLU A 221 -8.97 -9.60 -19.06
N ARG A 222 -9.04 -10.89 -18.74
CA ARG A 222 -9.22 -11.95 -19.74
C ARG A 222 -10.71 -12.19 -19.96
#